data_AF-A0AA88X785-F1
#
_entry.id   AF-A0AA88X785-F1
#
_cell.length_a   1.000
_cell.length_b   1.000
_cell.length_c   1.000
_cell.angle_alpha   90.00
_cell.angle_beta   90.00
_cell.angle_gamma   90.00
#
_symmetry.space_group_name_H-M   'P 1'
#
loop_
_entity.id
_entity.type
_entity.pdbx_description
1 polymer ?
#
loop_
_entity_poly.entity_id
_entity_poly.type
_entity_poly.pdbx_seq_one_letter_code
_entity_poly.pdbx_strand_id
1 'polypeptide(L)'
;MKPLQASTEGQSITNSKIKLDVGDGDYRCNHGYGAFVTIGYAGVYSTSLELANECTYTVWPAVVSGHGTPPLATTIFMLEPGESASLLIPASWSVQLWARTLCSYDFTGLFNCLTGNCGTGSAECASAQTVPPVTVAMFNMSGDGGPDFYGVSATRGYNLAILVVPHGDDVADCMATACINAPDDPSETGGACNTTCFAFGDPKNCCSGAYAPPDTCEPSYYSSYFGSKCPWAYRYVDDDGEEKSRTFACSRADYRITFCPHPSLATGHKFAAGAGTPPSFARKSKTVIVIVLVVAAVHYVTASNGALITKF
;
A
#
# COMPACT_ATOMS: atom_id res chain seq x y z
N MET A 1 -65.89 13.56 -13.57
CA MET A 1 -65.39 13.87 -12.21
C MET A 1 -64.03 14.56 -12.36
N LYS A 2 -63.80 15.66 -11.64
CA LYS A 2 -62.63 16.55 -11.78
C LYS A 2 -61.30 15.80 -11.56
N PRO A 3 -60.19 16.19 -12.23
CA PRO A 3 -58.87 15.67 -11.90
C PRO A 3 -58.46 16.11 -10.48
N LEU A 4 -57.90 15.18 -9.71
CA LEU A 4 -57.24 15.45 -8.44
C LEU A 4 -56.01 16.34 -8.72
N GLN A 5 -55.99 17.55 -8.18
CA GLN A 5 -54.80 18.40 -8.17
C GLN A 5 -53.97 18.09 -6.92
N ALA A 6 -52.71 17.71 -7.11
CA ALA A 6 -51.72 17.72 -6.05
C ALA A 6 -51.17 19.15 -5.91
N SER A 7 -51.29 19.73 -4.71
CA SER A 7 -50.59 20.97 -4.34
C SER A 7 -49.33 20.62 -3.58
N THR A 8 -48.19 21.18 -4.00
CA THR A 8 -46.93 21.14 -3.24
C THR A 8 -46.71 22.52 -2.62
N GLU A 9 -46.95 22.64 -1.31
CA GLU A 9 -46.36 23.72 -0.51
C GLU A 9 -44.96 23.28 -0.07
N GLY A 10 -43.97 24.15 -0.30
CA GLY A 10 -42.57 23.84 -0.12
C GLY A 10 -42.18 23.63 1.34
N GLN A 11 -41.55 22.47 1.62
CA GLN A 11 -40.54 22.32 2.68
C GLN A 11 -39.83 20.96 2.57
N SER A 12 -38.57 20.97 3.00
CA SER A 12 -37.62 19.85 3.21
C SER A 12 -38.23 18.44 3.24
N ILE A 13 -37.76 17.58 2.33
CA ILE A 13 -38.26 16.20 2.15
C ILE A 13 -37.59 15.27 3.16
N THR A 14 -38.06 15.29 4.40
CA THR A 14 -37.81 14.22 5.37
C THR A 14 -39.13 13.82 6.02
N ASN A 15 -39.66 12.66 5.62
CA ASN A 15 -40.86 12.01 6.14
C ASN A 15 -42.20 12.76 5.98
N SER A 16 -42.60 13.08 4.74
CA SER A 16 -43.95 13.53 4.44
C SER A 16 -44.95 12.35 4.52
N LYS A 17 -45.87 12.36 5.48
CA LYS A 17 -47.10 11.54 5.39
C LYS A 17 -48.02 12.21 4.38
N ILE A 18 -48.10 11.67 3.17
CA ILE A 18 -49.10 12.10 2.18
C ILE A 18 -50.47 11.65 2.70
N LYS A 19 -51.31 12.59 3.12
CA LYS A 19 -52.72 12.34 3.47
C LYS A 19 -53.52 12.42 2.18
N LEU A 20 -54.02 11.29 1.71
CA LEU A 20 -54.95 11.24 0.58
C LEU A 20 -56.37 11.25 1.19
N ASP A 21 -57.18 12.27 0.89
CA ASP A 21 -58.61 12.23 1.19
C ASP A 21 -59.28 11.29 0.19
N VAL A 22 -59.45 10.04 0.61
CA VAL A 22 -60.16 9.02 -0.17
C VAL A 22 -61.55 8.89 0.45
N GLY A 23 -62.60 9.28 -0.29
CA GLY A 23 -63.98 9.23 0.22
C GLY A 23 -64.41 7.82 0.64
N ASP A 24 -65.39 7.73 1.55
CA ASP A 24 -65.85 6.49 2.19
C ASP A 24 -66.04 5.32 1.20
N GLY A 25 -65.10 4.38 1.24
CA GLY A 25 -65.06 3.15 0.46
C GLY A 25 -64.03 2.20 1.08
N ASP A 26 -64.27 0.89 0.98
CA ASP A 26 -63.37 -0.13 1.55
C ASP A 26 -62.15 -0.32 0.64
N TYR A 27 -61.07 0.44 0.89
CA TYR A 27 -59.83 0.34 0.13
C TYR A 27 -58.90 -0.70 0.77
N ARG A 28 -58.63 -1.78 0.04
CA ARG A 28 -57.61 -2.76 0.45
C ARG A 28 -56.24 -2.32 -0.10
N CYS A 29 -55.34 -1.93 0.81
CA CYS A 29 -53.95 -1.64 0.48
C CYS A 29 -53.14 -2.94 0.45
N ASN A 30 -52.52 -3.25 -0.69
CA ASN A 30 -51.56 -4.36 -0.76
C ASN A 30 -50.14 -3.83 -0.52
N HIS A 31 -49.44 -4.44 0.43
CA HIS A 31 -48.04 -4.17 0.71
C HIS A 31 -47.16 -5.10 -0.12
N GLY A 32 -46.25 -4.53 -0.90
CA GLY A 32 -45.25 -5.24 -1.68
C GLY A 32 -43.84 -4.85 -1.26
N TYR A 33 -42.96 -5.84 -1.13
CA TYR A 33 -41.53 -5.65 -0.92
C TYR A 33 -40.78 -6.05 -2.20
N GLY A 34 -40.00 -5.13 -2.77
CA GLY A 34 -39.10 -5.41 -3.89
C GLY A 34 -37.66 -5.13 -3.49
N ALA A 35 -36.72 -5.92 -4.02
CA ALA A 35 -35.29 -5.66 -3.89
C ALA A 35 -34.70 -5.40 -5.28
N PHE A 36 -34.04 -4.26 -5.46
CA PHE A 36 -33.26 -3.99 -6.66
C PHE A 36 -31.78 -4.21 -6.34
N VAL A 37 -31.10 -4.96 -7.20
CA VAL A 37 -29.64 -5.15 -7.15
C VAL A 37 -29.04 -4.30 -8.26
N THR A 38 -28.35 -3.22 -7.91
CA THR A 38 -27.54 -2.49 -8.89
C THR A 38 -26.13 -3.07 -8.90
N ILE A 39 -25.64 -3.41 -10.09
CA ILE A 39 -24.29 -3.90 -10.34
C ILE A 39 -23.49 -2.72 -10.88
N GLY A 40 -22.66 -2.11 -10.03
CA GLY A 40 -21.70 -1.10 -10.46
C GLY A 40 -20.39 -1.75 -10.87
N TYR A 41 -19.85 -1.37 -12.03
CA TYR A 41 -18.51 -1.73 -12.47
C TYR A 41 -17.58 -0.54 -12.25
N ALA A 42 -16.71 -0.61 -11.25
CA ALA A 42 -15.60 0.33 -11.12
C ALA A 42 -14.34 -0.31 -11.72
N GLY A 43 -13.77 0.32 -12.74
CA GLY A 43 -12.45 -0.04 -13.24
C GLY A 43 -11.40 0.60 -12.34
N VAL A 44 -10.66 -0.21 -11.59
CA VAL A 44 -9.56 0.29 -10.75
C VAL A 44 -8.25 0.06 -11.49
N TYR A 45 -7.50 1.14 -11.72
CA TYR A 45 -6.11 1.03 -12.14
C TYR A 45 -5.30 0.44 -10.99
N SER A 46 -4.47 -0.56 -11.27
CA SER A 46 -3.59 -1.15 -10.27
C SER A 46 -2.17 -1.21 -10.80
N THR A 47 -1.23 -1.06 -9.89
CA THR A 47 0.21 -1.18 -10.13
C THR A 47 0.66 -2.54 -9.62
N SER A 48 1.37 -3.31 -10.45
CA SER A 48 1.90 -4.61 -10.07
C SER A 48 3.24 -4.45 -9.36
N LEU A 49 3.34 -5.00 -8.15
CA LEU A 49 4.58 -5.15 -7.40
C LEU A 49 5.00 -6.63 -7.45
N GLU A 50 6.08 -6.93 -8.13
CA GLU A 50 6.69 -8.26 -8.15
C GLU A 50 7.77 -8.35 -7.08
N LEU A 51 7.59 -9.24 -6.11
CA LEU A 51 8.52 -9.50 -5.02
C LEU A 51 9.36 -10.71 -5.40
N ALA A 52 10.68 -10.54 -5.48
CA ALA A 52 11.60 -11.60 -5.89
C ALA A 52 12.64 -11.85 -4.80
N ASN A 53 12.84 -13.13 -4.45
CA ASN A 53 13.86 -13.55 -3.50
C ASN A 53 15.11 -14.06 -4.24
N GLU A 54 16.16 -13.25 -4.29
CA GLU A 54 17.48 -13.68 -4.79
C GLU A 54 18.45 -14.03 -3.64
N CYS A 55 17.96 -14.06 -2.40
CA CYS A 55 18.73 -14.54 -1.26
C CYS A 55 18.95 -16.05 -1.34
N THR A 56 20.01 -16.54 -0.69
CA THR A 56 20.26 -17.99 -0.55
C THR A 56 19.42 -18.65 0.55
N TYR A 57 18.44 -17.93 1.12
CA TYR A 57 17.58 -18.35 2.22
C TYR A 57 16.15 -17.85 2.01
N THR A 58 15.20 -18.50 2.68
CA THR A 58 13.78 -18.10 2.65
C THR A 58 13.58 -16.74 3.28
N VAL A 59 12.77 -15.90 2.63
CA VAL A 59 12.30 -14.63 3.16
C VAL A 59 10.79 -14.62 3.27
N TRP A 60 10.27 -13.88 4.24
CA TRP A 60 8.83 -13.68 4.41
C TRP A 60 8.50 -12.21 4.18
N PRO A 61 8.18 -11.80 2.94
CA PRO A 61 7.76 -10.45 2.68
C PRO A 61 6.57 -10.05 3.57
N ALA A 62 6.59 -8.80 3.99
CA ALA A 62 5.52 -8.17 4.73
C ALA A 62 5.15 -6.88 3.99
N VAL A 63 3.85 -6.69 3.77
CA VAL A 63 3.31 -5.54 3.07
C VAL A 63 2.23 -4.92 3.94
N VAL A 64 2.36 -3.62 4.20
CA VAL A 64 1.38 -2.88 5.01
C VAL A 64 0.92 -1.65 4.28
N SER A 65 -0.37 -1.38 4.36
CA SER A 65 -0.96 -0.14 3.86
C SER A 65 -0.51 1.03 4.72
N GLY A 66 -0.27 2.17 4.07
CA GLY A 66 0.04 3.43 4.74
C GLY A 66 -1.17 4.01 5.49
N HIS A 67 -0.92 4.98 6.36
CA HIS A 67 -1.97 5.66 7.10
C HIS A 67 -3.03 6.27 6.16
N GLY A 68 -4.30 6.08 6.49
CA GLY A 68 -5.43 6.56 5.67
C GLY A 68 -5.80 5.67 4.48
N THR A 69 -5.09 4.56 4.23
CA THR A 69 -5.44 3.59 3.18
C THR A 69 -5.90 2.25 3.79
N PRO A 70 -6.97 1.62 3.25
CA PRO A 70 -7.44 0.34 3.75
C PRO A 70 -6.38 -0.78 3.66
N PRO A 71 -6.42 -1.78 4.55
CA PRO A 71 -5.56 -2.96 4.46
C PRO A 71 -5.71 -3.68 3.11
N LEU A 72 -4.60 -4.21 2.59
CA LEU A 72 -4.61 -5.04 1.38
C LEU A 72 -5.22 -6.42 1.67
N ALA A 73 -5.86 -7.02 0.67
CA ALA A 73 -6.56 -8.30 0.82
C ALA A 73 -5.63 -9.51 1.03
N THR A 74 -4.35 -9.41 0.67
CA THR A 74 -3.35 -10.48 0.87
C THR A 74 -1.99 -9.86 1.11
N THR A 75 -1.39 -10.15 2.27
CA THR A 75 0.00 -9.73 2.57
C THR A 75 0.91 -10.90 2.96
N ILE A 76 0.38 -12.12 3.00
CA ILE A 76 1.13 -13.30 3.39
C ILE A 76 1.93 -13.82 2.20
N PHE A 77 3.24 -13.67 2.27
CA PHE A 77 4.19 -14.24 1.33
C PHE A 77 5.26 -15.02 2.08
N MET A 78 5.58 -16.21 1.59
CA MET A 78 6.80 -16.93 1.90
C MET A 78 7.46 -17.19 0.54
N LEU A 79 8.70 -16.73 0.38
CA LEU A 79 9.46 -16.90 -0.86
C LEU A 79 10.71 -17.72 -0.55
N GLU A 80 10.79 -18.92 -1.10
CA GLU A 80 12.01 -19.72 -1.13
C GLU A 80 13.08 -19.07 -2.02
N PRO A 81 14.36 -19.47 -1.92
CA PRO A 81 15.41 -18.97 -2.80
C PRO A 81 15.04 -19.09 -4.29
N GLY A 82 15.06 -17.97 -5.01
CA GLY A 82 14.71 -17.88 -6.42
C GLY A 82 13.21 -17.72 -6.72
N GLU A 83 12.33 -17.76 -5.71
CA GLU A 83 10.90 -17.56 -5.92
C GLU A 83 10.50 -16.09 -6.08
N SER A 84 9.36 -15.89 -6.72
CA SER A 84 8.73 -14.59 -6.83
C SER A 84 7.21 -14.65 -6.67
N ALA A 85 6.62 -13.56 -6.21
CA ALA A 85 5.18 -13.39 -6.10
C ALA A 85 4.78 -11.98 -6.56
N SER A 86 3.59 -11.83 -7.12
CA SER A 86 3.07 -10.53 -7.55
C SER A 86 1.90 -10.09 -6.68
N LEU A 87 1.87 -8.80 -6.37
CA LEU A 87 0.81 -8.15 -5.62
C LEU A 87 0.29 -6.95 -6.42
N LEU A 88 -1.04 -6.86 -6.55
CA LEU A 88 -1.68 -5.71 -7.18
C LEU A 88 -2.00 -4.65 -6.13
N ILE A 89 -1.44 -3.47 -6.33
CA ILE A 89 -1.69 -2.30 -5.47
C ILE A 89 -2.71 -1.41 -6.15
N PRO A 90 -3.83 -1.08 -5.49
CA PRO A 90 -4.82 -0.18 -6.05
C PRO A 90 -4.26 1.23 -6.31
N ALA A 91 -4.89 1.95 -7.22
CA ALA A 91 -4.73 3.38 -7.38
C ALA A 91 -4.95 4.14 -6.06
N SER A 92 -4.18 5.21 -5.82
CA SER A 92 -4.31 6.07 -4.63
C SER A 92 -4.01 5.34 -3.30
N TRP A 93 -3.12 4.34 -3.34
CA TRP A 93 -2.63 3.62 -2.16
C TRP A 93 -1.21 3.98 -1.80
N SER A 94 -0.90 4.00 -0.50
CA SER A 94 0.48 3.98 -0.03
C SER A 94 0.76 2.62 0.61
N VAL A 95 1.95 2.08 0.36
CA VAL A 95 2.39 0.81 0.94
C VAL A 95 3.83 0.89 1.42
N GLN A 96 4.10 0.22 2.54
CA GLN A 96 5.45 -0.10 2.98
C GLN A 96 5.66 -1.61 2.88
N LEU A 97 6.85 -1.98 2.41
CA LEU A 97 7.20 -3.35 2.13
C LEU A 97 8.61 -3.66 2.62
N TRP A 98 8.77 -4.81 3.26
CA TRP A 98 10.07 -5.31 3.68
C TRP A 98 10.08 -6.83 3.66
N ALA A 99 11.25 -7.43 3.87
CA ALA A 99 11.39 -8.86 4.04
C ALA A 99 11.82 -9.19 5.47
N ARG A 100 11.18 -10.23 6.02
CA ARG A 100 11.52 -10.80 7.33
C ARG A 100 12.43 -12.00 7.13
N THR A 101 13.34 -12.24 8.06
CA THR A 101 14.30 -13.35 7.96
C THR A 101 14.29 -14.20 9.24
N LEU A 102 14.72 -15.46 9.08
CA LEU A 102 14.83 -16.44 10.17
C LEU A 102 13.53 -16.55 10.98
N CYS A 103 12.41 -16.73 10.27
CA CYS A 103 11.10 -16.81 10.88
C CYS A 103 10.73 -18.26 11.26
N SER A 104 10.01 -18.41 12.36
CA SER A 104 9.48 -19.69 12.80
C SER A 104 8.25 -19.51 13.70
N TYR A 105 7.47 -20.58 13.83
CA TYR A 105 6.46 -20.69 14.88
C TYR A 105 7.10 -21.26 16.14
N ASP A 106 6.86 -20.61 17.28
CA ASP A 106 7.25 -21.17 18.58
C ASP A 106 6.28 -22.26 19.06
N PHE A 107 6.58 -22.87 20.21
CA PHE A 107 5.75 -23.93 20.78
C PHE A 107 4.35 -23.46 21.21
N THR A 108 4.11 -22.15 21.31
CA THR A 108 2.81 -21.56 21.60
C THR A 108 1.99 -21.26 20.34
N GLY A 109 2.59 -21.47 19.15
CA GLY A 109 1.97 -21.17 17.87
C GLY A 109 2.10 -19.70 17.45
N LEU A 110 2.95 -18.91 18.10
CA LEU A 110 3.23 -17.53 17.69
C LEU A 110 4.32 -17.52 16.61
N PHE A 111 4.04 -16.81 15.53
CA PHE A 111 5.00 -16.58 14.46
C PHE A 111 5.93 -15.41 14.80
N ASN A 112 7.24 -15.65 14.78
CA ASN A 112 8.26 -14.66 15.08
C ASN A 112 9.41 -14.75 14.08
N CYS A 113 10.06 -13.62 13.84
CA CYS A 113 11.22 -13.49 12.95
C CYS A 113 12.35 -12.80 13.70
N LEU A 114 13.61 -13.19 13.43
CA LEU A 114 14.75 -12.52 14.05
C LEU A 114 14.86 -11.06 13.59
N THR A 115 14.60 -10.80 12.30
CA THR A 115 14.66 -9.44 11.74
C THR A 115 13.35 -9.09 11.03
N GLY A 116 13.01 -7.80 11.05
CA GLY A 116 11.81 -7.29 10.39
C GLY A 116 10.49 -7.81 10.96
N ASN A 117 10.46 -8.37 12.17
CA ASN A 117 9.20 -8.87 12.74
C ASN A 117 8.10 -7.77 12.69
N CYS A 118 6.84 -8.17 12.54
CA CYS A 118 5.72 -7.23 12.52
C CYS A 118 4.92 -7.23 13.83
N GLY A 119 5.32 -8.04 14.81
CA GLY A 119 4.78 -7.98 16.17
C GLY A 119 3.32 -8.44 16.32
N THR A 120 2.72 -9.01 15.27
CA THR A 120 1.34 -9.53 15.29
C THR A 120 1.26 -10.93 15.92
N GLY A 121 2.40 -11.61 16.08
CA GLY A 121 2.43 -13.03 16.43
C GLY A 121 1.93 -13.95 15.31
N SER A 122 1.75 -13.42 14.09
CA SER A 122 1.27 -14.16 12.92
C SER A 122 2.10 -13.83 11.68
N ALA A 123 1.99 -14.68 10.64
CA ALA A 123 2.62 -14.39 9.35
C ALA A 123 2.02 -13.17 8.65
N GLU A 124 0.81 -12.75 9.01
CA GLU A 124 0.09 -11.61 8.44
C GLU A 124 0.46 -10.30 9.17
N CYS A 125 0.67 -9.23 8.41
CA CYS A 125 1.15 -7.95 8.92
C CYS A 125 0.21 -6.77 8.63
N ALA A 126 -0.98 -6.98 8.05
CA ALA A 126 -1.91 -5.97 7.51
C ALA A 126 -2.27 -4.74 8.40
N SER A 127 -1.88 -4.71 9.67
CA SER A 127 -2.07 -3.59 10.60
C SER A 127 -0.84 -3.28 11.47
N ALA A 128 0.29 -3.91 11.16
CA ALA A 128 1.51 -3.84 11.95
C ALA A 128 2.36 -2.60 11.63
N GLN A 129 3.11 -2.17 12.63
CA GLN A 129 4.29 -1.34 12.40
C GLN A 129 5.50 -2.25 12.16
N THR A 130 6.39 -1.79 11.30
CA THR A 130 7.70 -2.42 11.10
C THR A 130 8.47 -2.48 12.44
N VAL A 131 9.07 -3.60 12.83
CA VAL A 131 9.99 -3.65 13.98
C VAL A 131 11.44 -3.58 13.48
N PRO A 132 12.21 -2.53 13.81
CA PRO A 132 13.63 -2.40 13.48
C PRO A 132 14.49 -3.53 14.07
N PRO A 133 15.66 -3.83 13.47
CA PRO A 133 16.21 -3.22 12.25
C PRO A 133 15.59 -3.79 10.98
N VAL A 134 15.24 -2.92 10.02
CA VAL A 134 14.63 -3.35 8.75
C VAL A 134 14.82 -2.34 7.62
N THR A 135 15.25 -2.85 6.46
CA THR A 135 15.27 -2.10 5.20
C THR A 135 13.85 -2.09 4.61
N VAL A 136 13.32 -0.92 4.24
CA VAL A 136 11.92 -0.76 3.81
C VAL A 136 11.85 -0.16 2.41
N ALA A 137 11.11 -0.80 1.50
CA ALA A 137 10.65 -0.19 0.26
C ALA A 137 9.31 0.52 0.51
N MET A 138 9.19 1.76 0.06
CA MET A 138 8.01 2.60 0.26
C MET A 138 7.45 2.99 -1.09
N PHE A 139 6.12 2.97 -1.22
CA PHE A 139 5.40 3.39 -2.42
C PHE A 139 4.21 4.28 -2.06
N ASN A 140 3.91 5.21 -2.94
CA ASN A 140 2.69 6.02 -2.95
C ASN A 140 2.20 6.10 -4.41
N MET A 141 1.12 5.39 -4.68
CA MET A 141 0.51 5.27 -6.00
C MET A 141 -0.46 6.42 -6.22
N SER A 142 -0.27 7.26 -7.23
CA SER A 142 -1.13 8.46 -7.40
C SER A 142 -2.54 8.08 -7.90
N GLY A 143 -2.63 7.09 -8.79
CA GLY A 143 -3.90 6.50 -9.22
C GLY A 143 -4.74 7.32 -10.22
N ASP A 144 -4.52 8.62 -10.32
CA ASP A 144 -5.23 9.57 -11.19
C ASP A 144 -4.46 9.93 -12.48
N GLY A 145 -3.43 9.15 -12.81
CA GLY A 145 -2.54 9.39 -13.95
C GLY A 145 -1.33 10.26 -13.62
N GLY A 146 -1.20 10.75 -12.38
CA GLY A 146 0.05 11.27 -11.84
C GLY A 146 1.13 10.19 -11.66
N PRO A 147 2.40 10.58 -11.44
CA PRO A 147 3.49 9.63 -11.21
C PRO A 147 3.34 8.94 -9.85
N ASP A 148 3.73 7.67 -9.79
CA ASP A 148 3.89 6.95 -8.54
C ASP A 148 5.22 7.34 -7.88
N PHE A 149 5.22 7.52 -6.57
CA PHE A 149 6.42 7.86 -5.79
C PHE A 149 6.94 6.64 -5.05
N TYR A 150 8.24 6.41 -5.09
CA TYR A 150 8.86 5.22 -4.50
C TYR A 150 10.28 5.48 -3.99
N GLY A 151 10.75 4.64 -3.08
CA GLY A 151 12.07 4.73 -2.47
C GLY A 151 12.42 3.52 -1.60
N VAL A 152 13.70 3.18 -1.47
CA VAL A 152 14.20 2.25 -0.45
C VAL A 152 14.81 3.04 0.71
N SER A 153 14.46 2.72 1.96
CA SER A 153 14.96 3.42 3.14
C SER A 153 15.60 2.46 4.15
N ALA A 154 16.73 2.89 4.72
CA ALA A 154 17.39 2.27 5.88
C ALA A 154 17.28 3.13 7.15
N THR A 155 16.36 4.09 7.19
CA THR A 155 16.12 4.94 8.38
C THR A 155 15.57 4.15 9.57
N ARG A 156 15.07 2.94 9.34
CA ARG A 156 14.58 2.01 10.38
C ARG A 156 15.54 0.85 10.63
N GLY A 157 16.81 1.04 10.30
CA GLY A 157 17.81 -0.02 10.35
C GLY A 157 18.02 -0.65 8.98
N TYR A 158 18.84 -1.68 8.95
CA TYR A 158 19.09 -2.51 7.78
C TYR A 158 19.10 -3.98 8.20
N ASN A 159 18.43 -4.84 7.44
CA ASN A 159 18.48 -6.29 7.68
C ASN A 159 18.88 -7.10 6.44
N LEU A 160 18.52 -6.62 5.25
CA LEU A 160 18.92 -7.20 3.98
C LEU A 160 18.84 -6.17 2.85
N ALA A 161 19.52 -6.48 1.75
CA ALA A 161 19.59 -5.61 0.58
C ALA A 161 18.27 -5.61 -0.19
N ILE A 162 17.80 -4.43 -0.57
CA ILE A 162 16.60 -4.25 -1.39
C ILE A 162 16.93 -3.40 -2.61
N LEU A 163 16.45 -3.83 -3.77
CA LEU A 163 16.47 -3.09 -5.03
C LEU A 163 15.04 -2.99 -5.57
N VAL A 164 14.63 -1.78 -5.98
CA VAL A 164 13.36 -1.52 -6.66
C VAL A 164 13.65 -1.00 -8.05
N VAL A 165 13.17 -1.72 -9.06
CA VAL A 165 13.31 -1.37 -10.48
C VAL A 165 11.92 -1.16 -11.10
N PRO A 166 11.60 0.05 -11.59
CA PRO A 166 10.41 0.25 -12.42
C PRO A 166 10.58 -0.47 -13.77
N HIS A 167 9.51 -1.07 -14.26
CA HIS A 167 9.43 -1.72 -15.57
C HIS A 167 8.09 -1.40 -16.25
N GLY A 168 8.04 -1.50 -17.58
CA GLY A 168 6.87 -1.14 -18.39
C GLY A 168 7.28 -0.61 -19.76
N ASP A 169 6.30 -0.15 -20.53
CA ASP A 169 6.54 0.33 -21.89
C ASP A 169 7.10 1.76 -21.94
N ASP A 170 6.79 2.61 -20.94
CA ASP A 170 7.12 4.05 -20.90
C ASP A 170 7.98 4.46 -19.68
N VAL A 171 8.94 3.63 -19.26
CA VAL A 171 9.71 3.82 -18.00
C VAL A 171 11.18 4.18 -18.21
N ALA A 172 11.57 4.57 -19.43
CA ALA A 172 12.97 4.81 -19.81
C ALA A 172 13.67 5.89 -18.95
N ASP A 173 12.93 6.89 -18.49
CA ASP A 173 13.44 7.99 -17.65
C ASP A 173 13.32 7.69 -16.14
N CYS A 174 12.75 6.55 -15.76
CA CYS A 174 12.58 6.18 -14.37
C CYS A 174 13.84 5.54 -13.80
N MET A 175 14.20 5.96 -12.58
CA MET A 175 15.41 5.47 -11.91
C MET A 175 15.11 4.32 -10.96
N ALA A 176 16.02 3.36 -10.85
CA ALA A 176 15.98 2.39 -9.76
C ALA A 176 16.42 3.03 -8.43
N THR A 177 15.96 2.45 -7.32
CA THR A 177 16.34 2.82 -5.96
C THR A 177 16.75 1.58 -5.20
N ALA A 178 17.82 1.67 -4.41
CA ALA A 178 18.39 0.50 -3.76
C ALA A 178 19.20 0.84 -2.52
N CYS A 179 19.32 -0.15 -1.64
CA CYS A 179 20.32 -0.19 -0.59
C CYS A 179 20.95 -1.59 -0.59
N ILE A 180 22.13 -1.71 -1.20
CA ILE A 180 22.80 -2.99 -1.51
C ILE A 180 24.09 -3.18 -0.70
N ASN A 181 24.89 -2.12 -0.57
CA ASN A 181 26.25 -2.19 0.01
C ASN A 181 26.29 -1.86 1.51
N ALA A 182 25.19 -2.04 2.23
CA ALA A 182 25.29 -1.92 3.68
C ALA A 182 26.21 -3.05 4.20
N PRO A 183 27.17 -2.73 5.07
CA PRO A 183 28.34 -3.57 5.30
C PRO A 183 28.11 -4.72 6.27
N ASP A 184 28.99 -5.72 6.14
CA ASP A 184 29.27 -6.77 7.09
C ASP A 184 29.90 -6.18 8.38
N ASP A 185 29.11 -5.58 9.28
CA ASP A 185 29.55 -5.46 10.68
C ASP A 185 28.58 -6.21 11.61
N PRO A 186 28.88 -7.49 11.90
CA PRO A 186 27.99 -8.42 12.58
C PRO A 186 28.18 -8.37 14.10
N SER A 187 28.07 -7.20 14.74
CA SER A 187 27.96 -7.15 16.20
C SER A 187 26.53 -7.33 16.70
N GLU A 188 25.52 -7.17 15.83
CA GLU A 188 24.11 -7.28 16.19
C GLU A 188 23.43 -8.41 15.40
N THR A 189 23.03 -9.47 16.13
CA THR A 189 21.88 -10.35 15.80
C THR A 189 21.70 -10.75 14.33
N GLY A 190 22.72 -11.40 13.74
CA GLY A 190 22.54 -12.15 12.49
C GLY A 190 22.55 -11.32 11.20
N GLY A 191 23.33 -10.24 11.15
CA GLY A 191 23.56 -9.46 9.92
C GLY A 191 22.61 -8.29 9.73
N ALA A 192 21.99 -7.80 10.81
CA ALA A 192 21.12 -6.63 10.79
C ALA A 192 21.68 -5.51 11.69
N CYS A 193 21.50 -4.26 11.27
CA CYS A 193 22.04 -3.08 11.92
C CYS A 193 20.92 -2.14 12.36
N ASN A 194 20.85 -1.87 13.67
CA ASN A 194 19.98 -0.81 14.20
C ASN A 194 20.53 0.57 13.87
N THR A 195 19.61 1.54 13.72
CA THR A 195 20.02 2.95 13.75
C THR A 195 20.43 3.34 15.16
N THR A 196 21.22 4.40 15.31
CA THR A 196 21.53 4.96 16.65
C THR A 196 20.25 5.35 17.41
N CYS A 197 19.20 5.78 16.72
CA CYS A 197 17.90 6.02 17.34
C CYS A 197 17.29 4.74 17.93
N PHE A 198 17.25 3.64 17.17
CA PHE A 198 16.66 2.39 17.66
C PHE A 198 17.56 1.65 18.66
N ALA A 199 18.87 1.89 18.64
CA ALA A 199 19.81 1.36 19.62
C ALA A 199 19.79 2.12 20.96
N PHE A 200 19.72 3.46 20.94
CA PHE A 200 19.93 4.29 22.14
C PHE A 200 18.73 5.15 22.56
N GLY A 201 17.78 5.41 21.66
CA GLY A 201 16.55 6.18 21.95
C GLY A 201 16.75 7.67 22.26
N ASP A 202 17.97 8.21 22.11
CA ASP A 202 18.24 9.61 22.42
C ASP A 202 17.55 10.57 21.41
N PRO A 203 16.90 11.67 21.86
CA PRO A 203 16.18 12.60 20.99
C PRO A 203 17.01 13.18 19.85
N LYS A 204 18.33 13.37 20.03
CA LYS A 204 19.22 13.86 18.97
C LYS A 204 19.33 12.83 17.85
N ASN A 205 19.52 11.56 18.20
CA ASN A 205 19.62 10.47 17.22
C ASN A 205 18.28 10.17 16.54
N CYS A 206 17.17 10.41 17.22
CA CYS A 206 15.83 10.16 16.72
C CYS A 206 15.19 11.35 16.01
N CYS A 207 15.90 12.48 15.86
CA CYS A 207 15.36 13.75 15.35
C CYS A 207 14.00 14.08 15.98
N SER A 208 13.91 14.05 17.31
CA SER A 208 12.64 14.24 18.02
C SER A 208 12.72 15.38 19.04
N GLY A 209 11.56 15.91 19.44
CA GLY A 209 11.47 17.03 20.36
C GLY A 209 12.18 18.28 19.81
N ALA A 210 13.20 18.76 20.53
CA ALA A 210 14.00 19.92 20.11
C ALA A 210 14.83 19.68 18.83
N TYR A 211 15.07 18.42 18.49
CA TYR A 211 15.80 18.00 17.29
C TYR A 211 14.86 17.58 16.14
N ALA A 212 13.55 17.83 16.26
CA ALA A 212 12.60 17.57 15.18
C ALA A 212 12.76 18.49 13.95
N PRO A 213 13.10 19.79 14.10
CA PRO A 213 13.44 20.63 12.96
C PRO A 213 14.64 20.07 12.18
N PRO A 214 14.61 20.06 10.84
CA PRO A 214 15.71 19.56 10.01
C PRO A 214 17.06 20.21 10.36
N ASP A 215 17.03 21.52 10.59
CA ASP A 215 18.23 22.33 10.85
C ASP A 215 18.88 22.03 12.22
N THR A 216 18.16 21.35 13.12
CA THR A 216 18.67 20.97 14.45
C THR A 216 19.00 19.48 14.54
N CYS A 217 18.56 18.65 13.59
CA CYS A 217 18.95 17.24 13.55
C CYS A 217 20.22 17.03 12.72
N GLU A 218 21.37 17.11 13.37
CA GLU A 218 22.66 16.83 12.75
C GLU A 218 22.78 15.34 12.32
N PRO A 219 23.47 15.04 11.21
CA PRO A 219 23.75 13.66 10.81
C PRO A 219 24.47 12.88 11.92
N SER A 220 23.98 11.68 12.20
CA SER A 220 24.62 10.74 13.13
C SER A 220 25.67 9.90 12.41
N TYR A 221 26.55 9.21 13.16
CA TYR A 221 27.47 8.23 12.58
C TYR A 221 26.73 7.22 11.70
N TYR A 222 25.55 6.75 12.15
CA TYR A 222 24.73 5.82 11.39
C TYR A 222 24.22 6.42 10.09
N SER A 223 23.65 7.65 10.12
CA SER A 223 23.09 8.25 8.90
C SER A 223 24.19 8.60 7.89
N SER A 224 25.36 9.05 8.35
CA SER A 224 26.53 9.26 7.48
C SER A 224 27.05 7.95 6.87
N TYR A 225 27.16 6.90 7.68
CA TYR A 225 27.62 5.60 7.23
C TYR A 225 26.68 4.99 6.19
N PHE A 226 25.39 4.88 6.50
CA PHE A 226 24.41 4.31 5.58
C PHE A 226 24.15 5.19 4.36
N GLY A 227 24.20 6.51 4.52
CA GLY A 227 24.08 7.44 3.39
C GLY A 227 25.19 7.23 2.36
N SER A 228 26.42 6.97 2.81
CA SER A 228 27.55 6.66 1.91
C SER A 228 27.44 5.27 1.26
N LYS A 229 26.88 4.29 1.97
CA LYS A 229 26.75 2.90 1.51
C LYS A 229 25.54 2.67 0.61
N CYS A 230 24.50 3.49 0.76
CA CYS A 230 23.26 3.41 0.01
C CYS A 230 22.90 4.77 -0.61
N PRO A 231 23.69 5.30 -1.56
CA PRO A 231 23.45 6.62 -2.17
C PRO A 231 22.17 6.70 -3.02
N TRP A 232 21.55 5.55 -3.31
CA TRP A 232 20.30 5.41 -4.05
C TRP A 232 19.09 5.14 -3.14
N ALA A 233 19.25 5.29 -1.82
CA ALA A 233 18.16 5.19 -0.85
C ALA A 233 17.47 6.55 -0.61
N TYR A 234 16.31 6.50 0.07
CA TYR A 234 15.46 7.64 0.41
C TYR A 234 16.17 8.69 1.23
N ARG A 235 17.19 8.32 2.00
CA ARG A 235 18.11 9.27 2.63
C ARG A 235 19.54 8.91 2.28
N TYR A 236 20.30 9.90 1.84
CA TYR A 236 21.71 9.77 1.50
C TYR A 236 22.47 11.01 1.96
N VAL A 237 23.79 10.90 2.03
CA VAL A 237 24.68 12.03 2.29
C VAL A 237 25.35 12.39 0.97
N ASP A 238 25.23 13.65 0.56
CA ASP A 238 25.85 14.16 -0.67
C ASP A 238 27.35 14.44 -0.50
N ASP A 239 27.99 14.92 -1.56
CA ASP A 239 29.44 15.17 -1.59
C ASP A 239 29.89 16.24 -0.58
N ASP A 240 28.97 17.13 -0.19
CA ASP A 240 29.21 18.21 0.79
C ASP A 240 28.97 17.75 2.24
N GLY A 241 28.57 16.50 2.45
CA GLY A 241 28.30 15.94 3.77
C GLY A 241 26.91 16.27 4.31
N GLU A 242 26.00 16.81 3.49
CA GLU A 242 24.63 17.13 3.89
C GLU A 242 23.68 15.92 3.72
N GLU A 243 22.83 15.67 4.70
CA GLU A 243 21.80 14.63 4.61
C GLU A 243 20.63 15.10 3.75
N LYS A 244 20.39 14.44 2.62
CA LYS A 244 19.32 14.73 1.68
C LYS A 244 18.28 13.62 1.66
N SER A 245 17.03 13.97 1.35
CA SER A 245 15.98 12.99 1.05
C SER A 245 15.75 12.86 -0.46
N ARG A 246 15.64 11.63 -0.95
CA ARG A 246 15.48 11.29 -2.36
C ARG A 246 14.22 10.44 -2.55
N THR A 247 13.20 11.04 -3.14
CA THR A 247 12.02 10.31 -3.61
C THR A 247 12.10 10.18 -5.11
N PHE A 248 11.87 8.97 -5.63
CA PHE A 248 11.82 8.72 -7.07
C PHE A 248 10.37 8.78 -7.53
N ALA A 249 10.16 9.24 -8.76
CA ALA A 249 8.85 9.36 -9.36
C ALA A 249 8.86 8.66 -10.72
N CYS A 250 7.84 7.85 -11.01
CA CYS A 250 7.71 7.18 -12.29
C CYS A 250 6.23 7.08 -12.68
N SER A 251 5.91 7.38 -13.93
CA SER A 251 4.55 7.25 -14.45
C SER A 251 4.38 5.92 -15.14
N ARG A 252 3.20 5.29 -14.97
CA ARG A 252 2.79 4.10 -15.74
C ARG A 252 3.74 2.89 -15.62
N ALA A 253 4.42 2.75 -14.49
CA ALA A 253 5.29 1.62 -14.21
C ALA A 253 4.55 0.50 -13.46
N ASP A 254 5.06 -0.71 -13.65
CA ASP A 254 5.03 -1.78 -12.66
C ASP A 254 6.41 -1.85 -12.00
N TYR A 255 6.57 -2.54 -10.87
CA TYR A 255 7.82 -2.55 -10.12
C TYR A 255 8.27 -3.95 -9.76
N ARG A 256 9.56 -4.22 -9.92
CA ARG A 256 10.21 -5.41 -9.38
C ARG A 256 11.00 -5.03 -8.14
N ILE A 257 10.72 -5.71 -7.04
CA ILE A 257 11.39 -5.56 -5.75
C ILE A 257 12.19 -6.83 -5.52
N THR A 258 13.52 -6.69 -5.57
CA THR A 258 14.45 -7.81 -5.38
C THR A 258 15.07 -7.73 -3.99
N PHE A 259 14.95 -8.83 -3.25
CA PHE A 259 15.66 -9.08 -1.99
C PHE A 259 16.99 -9.78 -2.28
N CYS A 260 18.08 -9.30 -1.65
CA CYS A 260 19.46 -9.73 -1.92
C CYS A 260 19.88 -9.64 -3.42
N PRO A 261 19.68 -8.48 -4.07
CA PRO A 261 20.14 -8.28 -5.44
C PRO A 261 21.65 -8.48 -5.56
N HIS A 262 22.12 -8.91 -6.72
CA HIS A 262 23.55 -9.12 -6.96
C HIS A 262 24.38 -7.84 -6.67
N PRO A 263 25.50 -7.90 -5.89
CA PRO A 263 26.25 -6.72 -5.46
C PRO A 263 26.80 -5.85 -6.61
N SER A 264 27.05 -6.43 -7.78
CA SER A 264 27.46 -5.67 -8.97
C SER A 264 26.42 -4.64 -9.42
N LEU A 265 25.18 -4.74 -8.93
CA LEU A 265 24.13 -3.77 -9.19
C LEU A 265 24.31 -2.49 -8.33
N ALA A 266 25.21 -2.47 -7.36
CA ALA A 266 25.42 -1.29 -6.53
C ALA A 266 26.28 -0.19 -7.20
N THR A 267 27.00 -0.51 -8.28
CA THR A 267 27.94 0.39 -8.96
C THR A 267 27.39 1.03 -10.25
N GLY A 268 26.17 0.67 -10.66
CA GLY A 268 25.57 1.14 -11.91
C GLY A 268 24.77 2.45 -11.73
N HIS A 269 25.31 3.58 -12.21
CA HIS A 269 24.66 4.89 -12.13
C HIS A 269 23.41 5.07 -13.02
N LYS A 270 23.01 4.07 -13.79
CA LYS A 270 21.75 4.05 -14.55
C LYS A 270 21.29 2.61 -14.69
N PHE A 271 20.41 2.15 -13.81
CA PHE A 271 19.49 1.08 -14.20
C PHE A 271 18.47 1.71 -15.13
N ALA A 272 18.81 1.77 -16.42
CA ALA A 272 17.78 1.93 -17.43
C ALA A 272 16.81 0.76 -17.22
N ALA A 273 15.54 1.09 -16.97
CA ALA A 273 14.48 0.11 -16.91
C ALA A 273 14.58 -0.82 -18.15
N GLY A 274 14.77 -2.12 -17.93
CA GLY A 274 14.83 -3.13 -19.00
C GLY A 274 16.15 -3.91 -19.19
N ALA A 275 17.21 -3.65 -18.43
CA ALA A 275 18.41 -4.48 -18.49
C ALA A 275 18.26 -5.76 -17.63
N GLY A 276 17.72 -6.83 -18.23
CA GLY A 276 17.69 -8.17 -17.61
C GLY A 276 16.32 -8.86 -17.55
N THR A 277 15.30 -8.34 -18.23
CA THR A 277 13.96 -8.95 -18.23
C THR A 277 13.97 -10.31 -18.95
N PRO A 278 13.56 -11.43 -18.31
CA PRO A 278 13.11 -12.62 -19.03
C PRO A 278 11.92 -12.28 -19.95
N PRO A 279 11.63 -13.09 -20.99
CA PRO A 279 10.85 -12.63 -22.13
C PRO A 279 9.43 -12.22 -21.75
N SER A 280 9.08 -11.00 -22.16
CA SER A 280 7.72 -10.44 -22.33
C SER A 280 6.82 -10.44 -21.09
N PHE A 281 6.90 -9.37 -20.29
CA PHE A 281 5.74 -8.87 -19.56
C PHE A 281 5.27 -7.57 -20.19
N ALA A 282 4.52 -7.72 -21.29
CA ALA A 282 3.70 -6.63 -21.81
C ALA A 282 2.66 -6.25 -20.76
N ARG A 283 2.49 -4.95 -20.50
CA ARG A 283 1.46 -4.41 -19.62
C ARG A 283 0.08 -4.80 -20.14
N LYS A 284 -0.49 -5.90 -19.66
CA LYS A 284 -1.95 -6.05 -19.72
C LYS A 284 -2.48 -5.10 -18.67
N SER A 285 -3.08 -3.99 -19.09
CA SER A 285 -3.97 -3.20 -18.24
C SER A 285 -4.97 -4.17 -17.62
N LYS A 286 -4.69 -4.63 -16.40
CA LYS A 286 -5.62 -5.45 -15.63
C LYS A 286 -6.53 -4.46 -14.93
N THR A 287 -7.57 -4.04 -15.63
CA THR A 287 -8.74 -3.44 -14.99
C THR A 287 -9.29 -4.48 -14.03
N VAL A 288 -9.02 -4.32 -12.74
CA VAL A 288 -9.73 -5.12 -11.73
C VAL A 288 -11.13 -4.54 -11.66
N ILE A 289 -12.10 -5.32 -12.14
CA ILE A 289 -13.51 -4.97 -12.07
C ILE A 289 -13.98 -5.30 -10.66
N VAL A 290 -14.08 -4.29 -9.81
CA VAL A 290 -14.74 -4.45 -8.51
C VAL A 290 -16.24 -4.37 -8.74
N ILE A 291 -16.94 -5.47 -8.46
CA ILE A 291 -18.40 -5.53 -8.52
C ILE A 291 -18.92 -5.05 -7.17
N VAL A 292 -19.50 -3.85 -7.13
CA VAL A 292 -20.23 -3.37 -5.96
C VAL A 292 -21.69 -3.73 -6.13
N LEU A 293 -22.20 -4.60 -5.26
CA LEU A 293 -23.61 -4.96 -5.19
C LEU A 293 -24.29 -4.07 -4.15
N VAL A 294 -25.13 -3.15 -4.61
CA VAL A 294 -26.01 -2.39 -3.71
C VAL A 294 -27.40 -3.02 -3.77
N VAL A 295 -27.86 -3.55 -2.64
CA VAL A 295 -29.21 -4.09 -2.50
C VAL A 295 -30.06 -3.04 -1.81
N ALA A 296 -30.96 -2.41 -2.57
CA ALA A 296 -31.95 -1.49 -2.03
C ALA A 296 -33.30 -2.22 -1.91
N ALA A 297 -33.82 -2.32 -0.68
CA ALA A 297 -35.17 -2.80 -0.43
C ALA A 297 -36.15 -1.63 -0.52
N VAL A 298 -37.08 -1.69 -1.48
CA VAL A 298 -38.13 -0.69 -1.65
C VAL A 298 -39.45 -1.28 -1.18
N HIS A 299 -40.12 -0.55 -0.30
CA HIS A 299 -41.46 -0.88 0.16
C HIS A 299 -42.46 -0.01 -0.61
N TYR A 300 -43.33 -0.64 -1.40
CA TYR A 300 -44.33 0.08 -2.18
C TYR A 300 -45.74 -0.41 -1.83
N VAL A 301 -46.71 0.49 -1.98
CA VAL A 301 -48.13 0.22 -1.68
C VAL A 301 -48.94 0.49 -2.94
N THR A 302 -49.68 -0.52 -3.41
CA THR A 302 -50.58 -0.38 -4.55
C THR A 302 -52.03 -0.37 -4.10
N ALA A 303 -52.82 0.57 -4.60
CA ALA A 303 -54.28 0.56 -4.45
C ALA A 303 -54.92 -0.25 -5.60
N SER A 304 -56.01 -0.95 -5.32
CA SER A 304 -56.68 -1.90 -6.23
C SER A 304 -57.16 -1.34 -7.58
N ASN A 305 -57.09 -0.02 -7.78
CA ASN A 305 -57.48 0.66 -9.03
C ASN A 305 -56.28 0.99 -9.94
N GLY A 306 -55.09 0.42 -9.70
CA GLY A 306 -53.94 0.50 -10.61
C GLY A 306 -53.12 1.80 -10.54
N ALA A 307 -53.41 2.71 -9.60
CA ALA A 307 -52.56 3.87 -9.35
C ALA A 307 -51.37 3.49 -8.45
N LEU A 308 -50.15 3.58 -8.99
CA LEU A 308 -48.91 3.32 -8.27
C LEU A 308 -48.63 4.48 -7.31
N ILE A 309 -48.58 4.22 -6.00
CA ILE A 309 -48.15 5.19 -5.00
C ILE A 309 -46.73 4.81 -4.58
N THR A 310 -45.73 5.36 -5.27
CA THR A 310 -44.32 5.19 -4.90
C THR A 310 -43.97 6.10 -3.73
N LYS A 311 -43.38 5.52 -2.68
CA LYS A 311 -42.70 6.27 -1.61
C LYS A 311 -41.20 6.10 -1.84
N PHE A 312 -40.48 7.21 -2.05
CA PHE A 312 -39.02 7.21 -2.05
C PHE A 312 -38.51 7.16 -0.60
#